data_AF-A0A960MZY0-F1
#
_entry.id   AF-A0A960MZY0-F1
#
_cell.length_a   1.000
_cell.length_b   1.000
_cell.length_c   1.000
_cell.angle_alpha   90.00
_cell.angle_beta   90.00
_cell.angle_gamma   90.00
#
_symmetry.space_group_name_H-M   'P 1'
#
loop_
_entity.id
_entity.type
_entity.pdbx_description
1 polymer ?
#
loop_
_entity_poly.entity_id
_entity_poly.type
_entity_poly.pdbx_seq_one_letter_code
_entity_poly.pdbx_strand_id
1 'polypeptide(L)'
;MDSSQQQIIDALVSSYHEVGGINRIECGNLPSKRKMAQVCEQLLQVLFPGYHDEEPVPEDELEMITSERIAALIENLGQEVGKS
;
A
#
# COMPACT_ATOMS: atom_id res chain seq x y z
N MET A 1 -9.01 -32.12 5.30
CA MET A 1 -8.61 -30.99 6.16
C MET A 1 -8.82 -31.44 7.59
N ASP A 2 -7.87 -31.19 8.48
CA ASP A 2 -7.94 -31.63 9.88
C ASP A 2 -9.13 -30.95 10.59
N SER A 3 -9.91 -31.71 11.37
CA SER A 3 -11.14 -31.20 11.99
C SER A 3 -10.89 -30.03 12.95
N SER A 4 -9.70 -30.01 13.55
CA SER A 4 -9.19 -28.94 14.41
C SER A 4 -9.00 -27.62 13.64
N GLN A 5 -8.49 -27.69 12.42
CA GLN A 5 -8.23 -26.53 11.58
C GLN A 5 -9.54 -25.86 11.14
N GLN A 6 -10.57 -26.65 10.84
CA GLN A 6 -11.89 -26.12 10.46
C GLN A 6 -12.54 -25.37 11.64
N GLN A 7 -12.46 -25.91 12.85
CA GLN A 7 -13.01 -25.26 14.05
C GLN A 7 -12.35 -23.91 14.35
N ILE A 8 -11.03 -23.80 14.15
CA ILE A 8 -10.30 -22.53 14.31
C ILE A 8 -10.77 -21.51 13.27
N ILE A 9 -10.95 -21.93 12.01
CA ILE A 9 -11.45 -21.07 10.93
C ILE A 9 -12.86 -20.58 11.27
N ASP A 10 -13.77 -21.47 11.66
CA ASP A 10 -15.17 -21.14 11.93
C ASP A 10 -15.30 -20.18 13.13
N ALA A 11 -14.48 -20.37 14.17
CA ALA A 11 -14.43 -19.49 15.34
C ALA A 11 -13.90 -18.09 14.97
N LEU A 12 -12.85 -18.01 14.15
CA LEU A 12 -12.30 -16.73 13.69
C LEU A 12 -13.30 -15.98 12.81
N VAL A 13 -13.92 -16.65 11.84
CA VAL A 13 -14.93 -16.05 10.96
C VAL A 13 -16.12 -15.55 11.78
N SER A 14 -16.61 -16.35 12.73
CA SER A 14 -17.69 -15.91 13.64
C SER A 14 -17.28 -14.68 14.45
N SER A 15 -16.05 -14.63 14.97
CA SER A 15 -15.55 -13.47 15.71
C SER A 15 -15.46 -12.19 14.84
N TYR A 16 -15.13 -12.32 13.56
CA TYR A 16 -15.09 -11.19 12.63
C TYR A 16 -16.50 -10.62 12.38
N HIS A 17 -17.53 -11.46 12.39
CA HIS A 17 -18.92 -11.02 12.26
C HIS A 17 -19.49 -10.43 13.56
N GLU A 18 -19.17 -11.01 14.72
CA GLU A 18 -19.75 -10.62 16.01
C GLU A 18 -19.06 -9.41 16.66
N VAL A 19 -17.74 -9.31 16.55
CA VAL A 19 -16.91 -8.31 17.27
C VAL A 19 -16.24 -7.31 16.31
N GLY A 20 -16.46 -7.47 15.01
CA GLY A 20 -15.77 -6.76 13.92
C GLY A 20 -16.05 -5.27 13.77
N GLY A 21 -16.29 -4.51 14.84
CA GLY A 21 -16.53 -3.06 14.79
C GLY A 21 -15.44 -2.24 14.08
N ILE A 22 -14.23 -2.78 13.94
CA ILE A 22 -13.10 -2.20 13.15
C ILE A 22 -12.87 -2.97 11.82
N ASN A 23 -13.28 -4.24 11.74
CA ASN A 23 -13.35 -4.99 10.50
C ASN A 23 -14.61 -4.56 9.75
N ARG A 24 -14.57 -3.32 9.27
CA ARG A 24 -15.55 -2.78 8.34
C ARG A 24 -15.31 -3.46 6.99
N ILE A 25 -15.75 -4.71 6.88
CA ILE A 25 -15.67 -5.56 5.68
C ILE A 25 -16.32 -4.86 4.47
N GLU A 26 -17.11 -3.80 4.69
CA GLU A 26 -17.72 -2.97 3.66
C GLU A 26 -16.96 -1.67 3.30
N CYS A 27 -15.84 -1.31 3.95
CA CYS A 27 -15.14 -0.07 3.64
C CYS A 27 -14.12 -0.28 2.50
N GLY A 28 -14.61 -0.39 1.27
CA GLY A 28 -13.79 -0.35 0.04
C GLY A 28 -12.95 0.93 -0.10
N ASN A 29 -13.20 1.92 0.76
CA ASN A 29 -12.53 3.21 0.82
C ASN A 29 -11.75 3.39 2.12
N LEU A 30 -10.84 2.47 2.47
CA LEU A 30 -9.80 2.78 3.45
C LEU A 30 -8.46 2.86 2.75
N PRO A 31 -7.64 3.89 3.04
CA PRO A 31 -6.27 3.91 2.59
C PRO A 31 -5.55 2.65 3.08
N SER A 32 -4.90 1.94 2.17
CA SER A 32 -4.14 0.76 2.53
C SER A 32 -2.84 1.19 3.17
N LYS A 33 -2.54 0.70 4.38
CA LYS A 33 -1.24 0.94 5.04
C LYS A 33 -0.06 0.57 4.13
N ARG A 34 -0.20 -0.49 3.34
CA ARG A 34 0.82 -0.92 2.38
C ARG A 34 0.98 0.09 1.25
N LYS A 35 -0.13 0.59 0.69
CA LYS A 35 -0.09 1.61 -0.37
C LYS A 35 0.47 2.94 0.14
N MET A 36 0.11 3.34 1.35
CA MET A 36 0.68 4.53 1.99
C MET A 36 2.20 4.39 2.21
N ALA A 37 2.69 3.21 2.62
CA ALA A 37 4.13 2.97 2.73
C ALA A 37 4.84 3.09 1.37
N GLN A 38 4.25 2.55 0.31
CA GLN A 38 4.77 2.68 -1.07
C GLN A 38 4.81 4.13 -1.53
N VAL A 39 3.76 4.92 -1.26
CA VAL A 39 3.73 6.35 -1.58
C VAL A 39 4.84 7.11 -0.84
N CYS A 40 5.08 6.80 0.43
CA CYS A 40 6.19 7.39 1.19
C CYS A 40 7.56 7.00 0.62
N GLU A 41 7.73 5.76 0.17
CA GLU A 41 8.96 5.31 -0.47
C GLU A 41 9.18 6.02 -1.81
N GLN A 42 8.14 6.17 -2.64
CA GLN A 42 8.19 6.94 -3.88
C GLN A 42 8.57 8.41 -3.64
N LEU A 43 8.04 9.03 -2.57
CA LEU A 43 8.45 10.38 -2.16
C LEU A 43 9.95 10.46 -1.85
N LEU A 44 10.47 9.49 -1.10
CA LEU A 44 11.90 9.44 -0.77
C LEU A 44 12.77 9.22 -2.02
N GLN A 45 12.33 8.40 -2.96
CA GLN A 45 13.00 8.17 -4.25
C GLN A 45 13.00 9.41 -5.16
N VAL A 46 12.01 10.30 -5.05
CA VAL A 46 12.00 11.60 -5.74
C VAL A 46 12.96 12.58 -5.07
N LEU A 47 13.02 12.60 -3.74
CA LEU A 47 13.88 13.51 -2.98
C LEU A 47 15.37 13.11 -3.03
N PHE A 48 15.64 11.81 -3.13
CA PHE A 48 16.99 11.23 -3.10
C PHE A 48 17.15 10.17 -4.20
N PRO A 49 17.19 10.57 -5.48
CA PRO A 49 17.34 9.63 -6.59
C PRO A 49 18.64 8.82 -6.46
N GLY A 50 18.54 7.50 -6.58
CA GLY A 50 19.63 6.54 -6.44
C GLY A 50 19.93 6.10 -5.00
N TYR A 51 19.36 6.73 -3.96
CA TYR A 51 19.63 6.37 -2.56
C TYR A 51 18.61 5.37 -1.99
N HIS A 52 17.34 5.53 -2.38
CA HIS A 52 16.24 4.63 -2.02
C HIS A 52 15.85 3.69 -3.16
N ASP A 53 16.73 3.55 -4.14
CA ASP A 53 16.55 2.72 -5.31
C ASP A 53 17.33 1.41 -5.16
N GLU A 54 16.82 0.34 -5.78
CA GLU A 54 17.55 -0.93 -5.85
C GLU A 54 18.80 -0.80 -6.74
N GLU A 55 18.74 0.10 -7.73
CA GLU A 55 19.81 0.35 -8.69
C GLU A 55 20.21 1.85 -8.73
N PRO A 56 21.48 2.16 -9.05
CA PRO A 56 21.90 3.55 -9.29
C PRO A 56 21.11 4.17 -10.43
N VAL A 57 20.72 5.43 -10.27
CA VAL A 57 20.05 6.21 -11.33
C VAL A 57 21.12 6.86 -12.22
N PRO A 58 21.18 6.55 -13.53
CA PRO A 58 22.10 7.21 -14.46
C PRO A 58 21.79 8.71 -14.59
N GLU A 59 22.83 9.54 -14.74
CA GLU A 59 22.66 11.00 -14.83
C GLU A 59 21.88 11.42 -16.08
N ASP A 60 22.06 10.71 -17.19
CA ASP A 60 21.39 10.96 -18.47
C ASP A 60 19.91 10.49 -18.48
N GLU A 61 19.53 9.64 -17.54
CA GLU A 61 18.14 9.17 -17.37
C GLU A 61 17.42 9.87 -16.21
N LEU A 62 18.12 10.68 -15.40
CA LEU A 62 17.60 11.29 -14.18
C LEU A 62 16.31 12.08 -14.41
N GLU A 63 16.24 12.88 -15.48
CA GLU A 63 15.06 13.69 -15.80
C GLU A 63 13.85 12.82 -16.17
N MET A 64 14.09 11.78 -16.97
CA MET A 64 13.05 10.84 -17.39
C MET A 64 12.50 10.09 -16.18
N ILE A 65 13.39 9.48 -15.38
CA ILE A 65 13.04 8.70 -14.20
C ILE A 65 12.31 9.56 -13.16
N THR A 66 12.78 10.80 -12.92
CA THR A 66 12.12 11.71 -11.98
C THR A 66 10.72 12.08 -12.46
N SER A 67 10.54 12.32 -13.75
CA SER A 67 9.23 12.63 -14.34
C SER A 67 8.24 11.47 -14.18
N GLU A 68 8.69 10.24 -14.43
CA GLU A 68 7.88 9.04 -14.23
C GLU A 68 7.50 8.84 -12.76
N ARG A 69 8.44 9.04 -11.83
CA ARG A 69 8.18 8.92 -10.39
C ARG A 69 7.16 9.93 -9.90
N ILE A 70 7.26 11.19 -10.33
CA ILE A 70 6.29 12.23 -9.97
C ILE A 70 4.90 11.88 -10.52
N ALA A 71 4.80 11.43 -11.77
CA ALA A 71 3.52 11.02 -12.36
C ALA A 71 2.86 9.89 -11.55
N ALA A 72 3.63 8.84 -11.25
CA ALA A 72 3.16 7.70 -10.46
C ALA A 72 2.78 8.11 -9.02
N LEU A 73 3.57 8.99 -8.39
CA LEU A 73 3.30 9.50 -7.05
C LEU A 73 1.98 10.28 -6.99
N ILE A 74 1.73 11.17 -7.96
CA ILE A 74 0.49 11.95 -8.03
C ILE A 74 -0.72 11.02 -8.15
N GLU A 75 -0.65 10.02 -9.02
CA GLU A 75 -1.72 9.04 -9.20
C GLU A 75 -1.98 8.26 -7.91
N ASN A 76 -0.94 7.64 -7.34
CA ASN A 76 -1.06 6.78 -6.18
C ASN A 76 -1.52 7.54 -4.92
N LEU A 77 -0.93 8.71 -4.67
CA LEU A 77 -1.32 9.56 -3.56
C LEU A 77 -2.77 10.03 -3.74
N GLY A 78 -3.17 10.43 -4.95
CA GLY A 78 -4.53 10.84 -5.24
C GLY A 78 -5.55 9.72 -4.97
N GLN A 79 -5.25 8.49 -5.37
CA GLN A 79 -6.10 7.32 -5.09
C GLN A 79 -6.26 7.05 -3.60
N GLU A 80 -5.20 7.17 -2.81
CA GLU A 80 -5.27 6.89 -1.36
C GLU A 80 -5.90 8.05 -0.57
N VAL A 81 -5.62 9.30 -0.94
CA VAL A 81 -6.28 10.48 -0.34
C VAL A 81 -7.77 10.48 -0.65
N GLY A 82 -8.18 10.10 -1.86
CA GLY A 82 -9.61 10.02 -2.24
C GLY A 82 -10.42 8.97 -1.47
N LYS A 83 -9.78 8.10 -0.69
CA LYS A 83 -10.43 7.14 0.21
C LYS A 83 -10.62 7.69 1.63
N SER A 84 -10.05 8.85 1.95
CA SER A 84 -10.11 9.49 3.28
C SER A 84 -11.25 10.49 3.35
#